data_AF-A0A163IX08-F1
#
_entry.id   AF-A0A163IX08-F1
#
_cell.length_a   1.000
_cell.length_b   1.000
_cell.length_c   1.000
_cell.angle_alpha   90.00
_cell.angle_beta   90.00
_cell.angle_gamma   90.00
#
_symmetry.space_group_name_H-M   'P 1'
#
loop_
_entity.id
_entity.type
_entity.pdbx_description
1 polymer ?
#
loop_
_entity_poly.entity_id
_entity_poly.type
_entity_poly.pdbx_seq_one_letter_code
_entity_poly.pdbx_strand_id
1 'polypeptide(L)'
;MEEYCKWEGIAILDVINAAKRAKYATEMTALINHLVKLQKVISAFDESVGYTRYGHQSYASDWTGETRSAYDSLVDELKMIENNVYDIHKELISEIKKEIANLAQKVKELE
;
A
#
# COMPACT_ATOMS: atom_id res chain seq x y z
N MET A 1 26.53 25.04 -40.15
CA MET A 1 25.77 23.77 -40.15
C MET A 1 25.87 23.05 -38.81
N GLU A 2 27.04 22.99 -38.15
CA GLU A 2 27.18 22.32 -36.84
C GLU A 2 26.38 22.95 -35.68
N GLU A 3 26.20 24.28 -35.66
CA GLU A 3 25.38 24.93 -34.63
C GLU A 3 23.90 24.59 -34.75
N TYR A 4 23.35 24.46 -35.97
CA TYR A 4 21.95 24.11 -36.18
C TYR A 4 21.61 22.71 -35.66
N CYS A 5 22.50 21.73 -35.83
CA CYS A 5 22.32 20.38 -35.26
C CYS A 5 22.39 20.35 -33.72
N LYS A 6 23.13 21.26 -33.08
CA LYS A 6 23.18 21.37 -31.62
C LYS A 6 21.85 21.87 -31.03
N TRP A 7 21.22 22.87 -31.66
CA TRP A 7 19.94 23.42 -31.19
C TRP A 7 18.78 22.43 -31.38
N GLU A 8 18.76 21.68 -32.49
CA GLU A 8 17.77 20.59 -32.70
C GLU A 8 17.94 19.45 -31.69
N GLY A 9 19.18 19.06 -31.37
CA GLY A 9 19.46 18.03 -30.36
C GLY A 9 19.02 18.42 -28.94
N ILE A 10 19.22 19.68 -28.55
CA ILE A 10 18.76 20.22 -27.25
C ILE A 10 17.23 20.25 -27.20
N ALA A 11 16.56 20.74 -28.26
CA ALA A 11 15.10 20.78 -28.32
C ALA A 11 14.45 19.38 -28.26
N ILE A 12 15.06 18.37 -28.90
CA ILE A 12 14.58 16.98 -28.83
C ILE A 12 14.76 16.42 -27.41
N LEU A 13 15.90 16.70 -26.76
CA LEU A 13 16.17 16.24 -25.39
C LEU A 13 15.16 16.84 -24.39
N ASP A 14 14.82 18.12 -24.53
CA ASP A 14 13.83 18.79 -23.68
C ASP A 14 12.44 18.15 -23.80
N VAL A 15 12.01 17.83 -25.02
CA VAL A 15 10.73 17.15 -25.29
C VAL A 15 10.72 15.74 -24.66
N ILE A 16 11.82 14.99 -24.80
CA ILE A 16 11.94 13.66 -24.20
C ILE A 16 11.91 13.72 -22.67
N ASN A 17 12.63 14.67 -22.06
CA ASN A 17 12.66 14.83 -20.61
C ASN A 17 11.29 15.29 -20.08
N ALA A 18 10.58 16.16 -20.80
CA ALA A 18 9.20 16.54 -20.46
C ALA A 18 8.24 15.33 -20.49
N ALA A 19 8.32 14.48 -21.51
CA ALA A 19 7.50 13.28 -21.60
C ALA A 19 7.79 12.29 -20.45
N LYS A 20 9.07 12.11 -20.09
CA LYS A 20 9.45 11.26 -18.95
C LYS A 20 8.92 11.80 -17.63
N ARG A 21 9.03 13.11 -17.37
CA ARG A 21 8.47 13.74 -16.17
C ARG A 21 6.96 13.54 -16.07
N ALA A 22 6.23 13.72 -17.18
CA ALA A 22 4.79 13.50 -17.22
C ALA A 22 4.41 12.04 -16.92
N LYS A 23 5.18 11.08 -17.45
CA LYS A 23 4.99 9.66 -17.15
C LYS A 23 5.18 9.36 -15.65
N TYR A 24 6.29 9.80 -15.06
CA TYR A 24 6.55 9.58 -13.63
C TYR A 24 5.51 10.26 -12.73
N ALA A 25 5.04 11.46 -13.09
CA ALA A 25 3.96 12.14 -12.37
C ALA A 25 2.64 11.35 -12.41
N THR A 26 2.33 10.73 -13.55
CA THR A 26 1.14 9.88 -13.70
C THR A 26 1.24 8.63 -12.82
N GLU A 27 2.40 7.96 -12.83
CA GLU A 27 2.66 6.78 -12.00
C GLU A 27 2.56 7.11 -10.50
N MET A 28 3.20 8.21 -10.05
CA MET A 28 3.10 8.67 -8.65
C MET A 28 1.65 8.94 -8.25
N THR A 29 0.86 9.59 -9.11
CA THR A 29 -0.56 9.86 -8.85
C THR A 29 -1.36 8.56 -8.68
N ALA A 30 -1.12 7.57 -9.53
CA ALA A 30 -1.75 6.26 -9.41
C ALA A 30 -1.37 5.57 -8.08
N LEU A 31 -0.10 5.60 -7.69
CA LEU A 31 0.39 5.02 -6.44
C LEU A 31 -0.19 5.71 -5.19
N ILE A 32 -0.30 7.04 -5.20
CA ILE A 32 -0.94 7.81 -4.13
C ILE A 32 -2.42 7.41 -3.99
N ASN A 33 -3.14 7.27 -5.11
CA ASN A 33 -4.52 6.80 -5.10
C ASN A 33 -4.64 5.36 -4.57
N HIS A 34 -3.65 4.50 -4.83
CA HIS A 34 -3.60 3.17 -4.24
C HIS A 34 -3.40 3.20 -2.72
N LEU A 35 -2.55 4.08 -2.19
CA LEU A 35 -2.39 4.24 -0.73
C LEU A 35 -3.71 4.61 -0.05
N VAL A 36 -4.50 5.51 -0.64
CA VAL A 36 -5.83 5.88 -0.12
C VAL A 36 -6.79 4.67 -0.14
N LYS A 37 -6.75 3.84 -1.18
CA LYS A 37 -7.57 2.61 -1.23
C LYS A 37 -7.15 1.61 -0.15
N LEU A 38 -5.84 1.44 0.05
CA LEU A 38 -5.32 0.55 1.09
C LEU A 38 -5.74 1.00 2.49
N GLN A 39 -5.74 2.30 2.76
CA GLN A 39 -6.25 2.84 4.03
C GLN A 39 -7.72 2.48 4.25
N LYS A 40 -8.56 2.53 3.20
CA LYS A 40 -9.96 2.11 3.32
C LYS A 40 -10.10 0.61 3.60
N VAL A 41 -9.27 -0.22 2.97
CA VAL A 41 -9.26 -1.67 3.18
C VAL A 41 -8.90 -2.01 4.62
N ILE A 42 -7.85 -1.40 5.18
CA ILE A 42 -7.46 -1.70 6.56
C ILE A 42 -8.49 -1.21 7.57
N SER A 43 -9.14 -0.07 7.33
CA SER A 43 -10.23 0.40 8.22
C SER A 43 -11.44 -0.55 8.22
N ALA A 44 -11.80 -1.12 7.06
CA ALA A 44 -12.86 -2.14 7.00
C ALA A 44 -12.45 -3.46 7.67
N PHE A 45 -11.16 -3.80 7.61
CA PHE A 45 -10.61 -4.94 8.33
C PHE A 45 -10.65 -4.72 9.85
N ASP A 46 -10.25 -3.54 10.33
CA ASP A 46 -10.31 -3.15 11.75
C ASP A 46 -11.73 -3.28 12.32
N GLU A 47 -12.73 -2.84 11.56
CA GLU A 47 -14.14 -2.98 11.92
C GLU A 47 -14.55 -4.45 12.05
N SER A 48 -14.15 -5.28 11.10
CA SER A 48 -14.44 -6.73 11.09
C SER A 48 -13.78 -7.45 12.27
N VAL A 49 -12.54 -7.08 12.60
CA VAL A 49 -11.82 -7.54 13.80
C VAL A 49 -12.60 -7.14 15.06
N GLY A 50 -13.07 -5.90 15.12
CA GLY A 50 -13.89 -5.38 16.22
C GLY A 50 -15.13 -6.23 16.45
N TYR A 51 -15.90 -6.53 15.40
CA TYR A 51 -17.07 -7.40 15.50
C TYR A 51 -16.73 -8.82 15.97
N THR A 52 -15.63 -9.39 15.48
CA THR A 52 -15.18 -10.72 15.88
C THR A 52 -14.81 -10.77 17.37
N ARG A 53 -14.07 -9.77 17.85
CA ARG A 53 -13.69 -9.65 19.26
C ARG A 53 -14.90 -9.44 20.17
N TYR A 54 -15.83 -8.59 19.76
CA TYR A 54 -17.08 -8.38 20.50
C TYR A 54 -17.90 -9.67 20.60
N GLY A 55 -18.04 -10.40 19.49
CA GLY A 55 -18.70 -11.71 19.48
C GLY A 55 -18.04 -12.71 20.44
N HIS A 56 -16.70 -12.78 20.44
CA HIS A 56 -15.95 -13.61 21.38
C HIS A 56 -16.16 -13.19 22.84
N GLN A 57 -16.16 -11.89 23.16
CA GLN A 57 -16.41 -11.41 24.52
C GLN A 57 -17.81 -11.75 25.04
N SER A 58 -18.76 -12.03 24.14
CA SER A 58 -20.14 -12.36 24.47
C SER A 58 -20.45 -13.87 24.58
N TYR A 59 -19.46 -14.75 24.49
CA TYR A 59 -19.71 -16.20 24.57
C TYR A 59 -20.02 -16.67 26.00
N ALA A 60 -20.85 -17.70 26.13
CA ALA A 60 -21.38 -18.20 27.40
C ALA A 60 -20.28 -18.69 28.37
N SER A 61 -20.25 -18.09 29.57
CA SER A 61 -19.31 -18.43 30.67
C SER A 61 -19.30 -19.90 31.06
N ASP A 62 -20.44 -20.56 30.87
CA ASP A 62 -20.70 -21.93 31.33
C ASP A 62 -20.40 -22.97 30.23
N TRP A 63 -19.94 -22.54 29.06
CA TRP A 63 -19.54 -23.45 27.99
C TRP A 63 -18.30 -24.24 28.41
N THR A 64 -18.38 -25.57 28.32
CA THR A 64 -17.29 -26.50 28.66
C THR A 64 -17.21 -27.62 27.62
N GLY A 65 -16.12 -28.39 27.64
CA GLY A 65 -15.91 -29.53 26.75
C GLY A 65 -14.98 -29.24 25.57
N GLU A 66 -14.74 -30.26 24.74
CA GLU A 66 -13.75 -30.21 23.64
C GLU A 66 -14.06 -29.15 22.59
N THR A 67 -15.33 -28.85 22.35
CA THR A 67 -15.75 -27.82 21.39
C THR A 67 -15.32 -26.43 21.80
N ARG A 68 -15.23 -26.15 23.12
CA ARG A 68 -14.67 -24.89 23.64
C ARG A 68 -13.19 -24.79 23.32
N SER A 69 -12.41 -25.84 23.61
CA SER A 69 -10.97 -25.85 23.33
C SER A 69 -10.67 -25.64 21.85
N ALA A 70 -11.44 -26.29 20.97
CA ALA A 70 -11.32 -26.10 19.53
C ALA A 70 -11.65 -24.66 19.10
N TYR A 71 -12.71 -24.07 19.66
CA TYR A 71 -13.07 -22.68 19.38
C TYR A 71 -12.00 -21.69 19.85
N ASP A 72 -11.48 -21.83 21.07
CA ASP A 72 -10.42 -20.95 21.60
C ASP A 72 -9.16 -21.04 20.73
N SER A 73 -8.79 -22.25 20.27
CA SER A 73 -7.69 -22.44 19.32
C SER A 73 -7.91 -21.72 17.99
N LEU A 74 -9.12 -21.77 17.43
CA LEU A 74 -9.45 -21.09 16.19
C LEU A 74 -9.45 -19.57 16.37
N VAL A 75 -9.89 -19.06 17.53
CA VAL A 75 -9.82 -17.64 17.87
C VAL A 75 -8.37 -17.17 17.94
N ASP A 76 -7.48 -17.96 18.52
CA ASP A 76 -6.06 -17.63 18.55
C ASP A 76 -5.42 -17.67 17.15
N GLU A 77 -5.83 -18.60 16.30
CA GLU A 77 -5.45 -18.61 14.88
C GLU A 77 -5.91 -17.35 14.14
N LEU A 78 -7.15 -16.92 14.36
CA LEU A 78 -7.68 -15.67 13.79
C LEU A 78 -6.86 -14.45 14.26
N LYS A 79 -6.43 -14.41 15.54
CA LYS A 79 -5.55 -13.33 16.04
C LYS A 79 -4.17 -13.34 15.36
N MET A 80 -3.61 -14.52 15.09
CA MET A 80 -2.35 -14.62 14.36
C MET A 80 -2.49 -14.12 12.91
N ILE A 81 -3.57 -14.50 12.23
CA ILE A 81 -3.89 -14.02 10.89
C ILE A 81 -4.08 -12.50 10.90
N GLU A 82 -4.79 -11.97 11.91
CA GLU A 82 -4.98 -10.53 12.10
C GLU A 82 -3.65 -9.77 12.14
N ASN A 83 -2.71 -10.22 12.98
CA ASN A 83 -1.39 -9.60 13.09
C ASN A 83 -0.63 -9.64 11.76
N ASN A 84 -0.67 -10.77 11.07
CA ASN A 84 -0.03 -10.94 9.76
C ASN A 84 -0.61 -9.97 8.71
N VAL A 85 -1.93 -9.76 8.70
CA VAL A 85 -2.58 -8.79 7.81
C VAL A 85 -2.08 -7.37 8.08
N TYR A 86 -1.94 -6.95 9.35
CA TYR A 86 -1.39 -5.63 9.68
C TYR A 86 0.06 -5.46 9.22
N ASP A 87 0.88 -6.48 9.39
CA ASP A 87 2.30 -6.39 9.03
C ASP A 87 2.48 -6.34 7.52
N ILE A 88 1.76 -7.18 6.76
CA ILE A 88 1.72 -7.10 5.30
C ILE A 88 1.20 -5.74 4.84
N HIS A 89 0.16 -5.20 5.50
CA HIS A 89 -0.39 -3.89 5.14
C HIS A 89 0.64 -2.76 5.35
N LYS A 90 1.38 -2.77 6.46
CA LYS A 90 2.46 -1.80 6.72
C LYS A 90 3.57 -1.91 5.69
N GLU A 91 4.00 -3.13 5.37
CA GLU A 91 5.04 -3.39 4.38
C GLU A 91 4.62 -2.87 2.99
N LEU A 92 3.38 -3.16 2.58
CA LEU A 92 2.84 -2.69 1.31
C LEU A 92 2.80 -1.16 1.22
N ILE A 93 2.37 -0.47 2.29
CA ILE A 93 2.42 0.99 2.35
C ILE A 93 3.87 1.50 2.24
N SER A 94 4.81 0.86 2.92
CA SER A 94 6.22 1.24 2.91
C SER A 94 6.81 1.14 1.51
N GLU A 95 6.63 0.02 0.81
CA GLU A 95 7.17 -0.17 -0.53
C GLU A 95 6.54 0.77 -1.56
N ILE A 96 5.23 1.06 -1.47
CA ILE A 96 4.60 2.05 -2.35
C ILE A 96 5.18 3.46 -2.10
N LYS A 97 5.37 3.86 -0.84
CA LYS A 97 5.97 5.16 -0.50
C LYS A 97 7.40 5.27 -1.02
N LYS A 98 8.17 4.19 -0.90
CA LYS A 98 9.53 4.12 -1.43
C LYS A 98 9.55 4.27 -2.94
N GLU A 99 8.64 3.64 -3.67
CA GLU A 99 8.58 3.83 -5.12
C GLU A 99 8.17 5.24 -5.53
N ILE A 100 7.23 5.86 -4.80
CA ILE A 100 6.91 7.29 -5.02
C ILE A 100 8.15 8.16 -4.82
N ALA A 101 8.96 7.90 -3.78
CA ALA A 101 10.20 8.63 -3.55
C ALA A 101 11.23 8.41 -4.67
N ASN A 102 11.36 7.18 -5.18
CA ASN A 102 12.22 6.86 -6.32
C ASN A 102 11.78 7.61 -7.58
N LEU A 103 10.47 7.65 -7.87
CA LEU A 103 9.92 8.37 -9.02
C LEU A 103 10.15 9.89 -8.89
N ALA A 104 9.98 10.44 -7.69
CA ALA A 104 10.26 11.86 -7.42
C ALA A 104 11.74 12.19 -7.63
N GLN A 105 12.65 11.29 -7.24
CA GLN A 105 14.08 11.45 -7.48
C GLN A 105 14.41 11.41 -8.98
N LYS A 106 13.81 10.48 -9.74
CA LYS A 106 13.95 10.42 -11.21
C LYS A 106 13.44 11.68 -11.90
N VAL A 107 12.43 12.36 -11.36
CA VAL A 107 11.95 13.65 -11.89
C VAL A 107 13.00 14.74 -11.70
N LYS A 108 13.62 14.84 -10.50
CA LYS A 108 14.69 15.81 -10.22
C LYS A 108 15.92 15.61 -11.09
N GLU A 109 16.24 14.37 -11.44
CA GLU A 109 17.37 14.05 -12.34
C GLU A 109 17.10 14.44 -13.80
N LEU A 110 15.86 14.78 -14.15
CA LEU A 110 15.47 15.28 -15.46
C LEU A 110 15.34 16.81 -15.50
N GLU A 111 15.55 17.51 -14.38
CA GLU A 111 15.65 18.98 -14.30
C GLU A 111 17.05 19.45 -14.73
#